data_AF-A0A5D2L6K5-F1
#
_entry.id   AF-A0A5D2L6K5-F1
#
_cell.length_a   1.000
_cell.length_b   1.000
_cell.length_c   1.000
_cell.angle_alpha   90.00
_cell.angle_beta   90.00
_cell.angle_gamma   90.00
#
_symmetry.space_group_name_H-M   'P 1'
#
loop_
_entity.id
_entity.type
_entity.pdbx_description
1 polymer ?
#
loop_
_entity_poly.entity_id
_entity_poly.type
_entity_poly.pdbx_seq_one_letter_code
_entity_poly.pdbx_strand_id
1 'polypeptide(L)'
;MGSFAWLPQYLIQNNKKSMAKLEEREDEKKWATSWSGYIEELKKGSRIAGPMVAVTVLQYLVQVVSVIMVGHLGQLSLSSVAIATSLTNITGFSLLSGMAGGLETLCGQAYGSQQYKKLGIYTYSAIISLILVCTPICILWIFMDKLLPLVGQDTLISYKARQYSLWYSSTCEKTRSPLSKDAFLGVPQFFRLGVPSAIMVCTRVSNELGAGNPESARVAVKVGMSMAFTEAVMVSGALFFSRHIVGYGYSNEKAVVNHVATMAPLLCISLVTDSIQVVLSGVAKGCGWQYIGAYVNLGAFYLIGLPVGIILGFVGHLNGRGLWLGIVVGSIVQTILLSLFAIFTNWEKQVAKAKERISMGN
;
A
#
# COMPACT_ATOMS: atom_id res chain seq x y z
N MET A 1 8.12 27.81 -59.00
CA MET A 1 7.11 28.11 -57.95
C MET A 1 6.25 26.87 -57.77
N GLY A 2 6.54 26.03 -56.78
CA GLY A 2 5.76 24.83 -56.48
C GLY A 2 4.48 25.21 -55.74
N SER A 3 3.33 24.93 -56.35
CA SER A 3 2.01 25.26 -55.83
C SER A 3 1.70 24.44 -54.57
N PHE A 4 1.35 25.10 -53.47
CA PHE A 4 0.89 24.53 -52.19
C PHE A 4 -0.53 23.91 -52.31
N ALA A 5 -0.83 23.18 -53.39
CA ALA A 5 -2.15 22.60 -53.65
C ALA A 5 -2.59 21.54 -52.62
N TRP A 6 -1.65 20.95 -51.88
CA TRP A 6 -1.90 20.00 -50.79
C TRP A 6 -2.25 20.64 -49.44
N LEU A 7 -1.98 21.94 -49.25
CA LEU A 7 -2.16 22.62 -47.97
C LEU A 7 -3.62 22.63 -47.50
N PRO A 8 -4.63 22.91 -48.35
CA PRO A 8 -6.03 22.88 -47.96
C PRO A 8 -6.50 21.49 -47.51
N GLN A 9 -6.12 20.43 -48.23
CA GLN A 9 -6.47 19.05 -47.86
C GLN A 9 -5.79 18.60 -46.57
N TYR A 10 -4.52 18.95 -46.38
CA TYR A 10 -3.80 18.68 -45.14
C TYR A 10 -4.46 19.39 -43.94
N LEU A 11 -4.81 20.67 -44.09
CA LEU A 11 -5.50 21.44 -43.03
C LEU A 11 -6.89 20.87 -42.71
N ILE A 12 -7.67 20.48 -43.73
CA ILE A 12 -8.98 19.85 -43.53
C ILE A 12 -8.83 18.51 -42.79
N GLN A 13 -7.84 17.69 -43.17
CA GLN A 13 -7.62 16.40 -42.53
C GLN A 13 -7.12 16.56 -41.08
N ASN A 14 -6.28 17.56 -40.81
CA ASN A 14 -5.83 17.87 -39.47
C ASN A 14 -6.97 18.42 -38.59
N ASN A 15 -7.83 19.29 -39.14
CA ASN A 15 -9.03 19.77 -38.45
C ASN A 15 -10.01 18.65 -38.15
N LYS A 16 -10.25 17.72 -39.08
CA LYS A 16 -11.10 16.54 -38.83
C LYS A 16 -10.55 15.67 -37.70
N LYS A 17 -9.23 15.40 -37.68
CA LYS A 17 -8.58 14.66 -36.59
C LYS A 17 -8.70 15.40 -35.26
N SER A 18 -8.54 16.73 -35.27
CA SER A 18 -8.68 17.57 -34.08
C SER A 18 -10.10 17.53 -33.53
N MET A 19 -11.11 17.66 -34.40
CA MET A 19 -12.53 17.63 -34.01
C MET A 19 -12.93 16.26 -33.44
N ALA A 20 -12.55 15.16 -34.11
CA ALA A 20 -12.82 13.81 -33.63
C ALA A 20 -12.21 13.57 -32.23
N LYS A 21 -10.99 14.09 -31.99
CA LYS A 21 -10.34 13.99 -30.67
C LYS A 21 -11.01 14.87 -29.60
N LEU A 22 -11.68 15.95 -30.00
CA LEU A 22 -12.46 16.79 -29.08
C LEU A 22 -13.78 16.09 -28.72
N GLU A 23 -14.48 15.53 -29.70
CA GLU A 23 -15.71 14.73 -29.50
C GLU A 23 -15.46 13.54 -28.59
N GLU A 24 -14.40 12.76 -28.85
CA GLU A 24 -13.99 11.63 -28.01
C GLU A 24 -13.72 12.07 -26.55
N ARG A 25 -13.06 13.23 -26.37
CA ARG A 25 -12.78 13.77 -25.04
C ARG A 25 -14.05 14.28 -24.34
N GLU A 26 -15.02 14.80 -25.07
CA GLU A 26 -16.32 15.21 -24.51
C GLU A 26 -17.14 14.00 -24.06
N ASP A 27 -17.15 12.94 -24.86
CA ASP A 27 -17.87 11.71 -24.53
C ASP A 27 -17.24 10.99 -23.34
N GLU A 28 -15.90 10.98 -23.23
CA GLU A 28 -15.21 10.49 -22.04
C GLU A 28 -15.58 11.29 -20.78
N LYS A 29 -15.68 12.62 -20.88
CA LYS A 29 -16.11 13.46 -19.75
C LYS A 29 -17.55 13.17 -19.35
N LYS A 30 -18.47 13.06 -20.32
CA LYS A 30 -19.87 12.69 -20.07
C LYS A 30 -19.96 11.33 -19.38
N TRP A 31 -19.23 10.34 -19.89
CA TRP A 31 -19.14 9.00 -19.30
C TRP A 31 -18.59 9.06 -17.87
N ALA A 32 -17.53 9.85 -17.62
CA ALA A 32 -16.90 9.97 -16.31
C ALA A 32 -17.78 10.66 -15.26
N THR A 33 -18.75 11.47 -15.70
CA THR A 33 -19.79 12.04 -14.84
C THR A 33 -21.04 11.16 -14.71
N SER A 34 -21.18 10.14 -15.55
CA SER A 34 -22.35 9.28 -15.59
C SER A 34 -22.32 8.21 -14.50
N TRP A 35 -23.51 7.83 -14.02
CA TRP A 35 -23.70 6.69 -13.14
C TRP A 35 -23.24 5.37 -13.77
N SER A 36 -23.37 5.25 -15.09
CA SER A 36 -22.90 4.08 -15.83
C SER A 36 -21.38 3.91 -15.75
N GLY A 37 -20.61 4.99 -15.93
CA GLY A 37 -19.14 4.96 -15.83
C GLY A 37 -18.67 4.65 -14.41
N TYR A 38 -19.36 5.18 -13.41
CA TYR A 38 -19.11 4.85 -12.01
C TYR A 38 -19.33 3.36 -11.71
N ILE A 39 -20.47 2.78 -12.13
CA ILE A 39 -20.79 1.35 -11.93
C ILE A 39 -19.76 0.48 -12.66
N GLU A 40 -19.36 0.87 -13.86
CA GLU A 40 -18.38 0.12 -14.65
C GLU A 40 -17.03 0.06 -13.94
N GLU A 41 -16.53 1.20 -13.47
CA GLU A 41 -15.28 1.24 -12.69
C GLU A 41 -15.41 0.53 -11.34
N LEU A 42 -16.56 0.62 -10.66
CA LEU A 42 -16.83 -0.15 -9.45
C LEU A 42 -16.77 -1.66 -9.72
N LYS A 43 -17.30 -2.13 -10.85
CA LYS A 43 -17.26 -3.54 -11.24
C LYS A 43 -15.84 -3.99 -11.56
N LYS A 44 -15.08 -3.19 -12.32
CA LYS A 44 -13.66 -3.47 -12.62
C LYS A 44 -12.82 -3.48 -11.34
N GLY A 45 -13.01 -2.48 -10.48
CA GLY A 45 -12.33 -2.36 -9.19
C GLY A 45 -12.65 -3.54 -8.27
N SER A 46 -13.92 -3.88 -8.09
CA SER A 46 -14.36 -4.99 -7.22
C SER A 46 -13.83 -6.35 -7.70
N ARG A 47 -13.72 -6.55 -9.02
CA ARG A 47 -13.14 -7.78 -9.60
C ARG A 47 -11.66 -7.96 -9.25
N ILE A 48 -10.92 -6.86 -9.10
CA ILE A 48 -9.53 -6.87 -8.63
C ILE A 48 -9.50 -6.97 -7.10
N ALA A 49 -10.30 -6.18 -6.39
CA ALA A 49 -10.28 -6.12 -4.94
C ALA A 49 -10.62 -7.46 -4.28
N GLY A 50 -11.65 -8.18 -4.74
CA GLY A 50 -12.12 -9.43 -4.10
C GLY A 50 -11.01 -10.48 -3.88
N PRO A 51 -10.32 -10.95 -4.94
CA PRO A 51 -9.21 -11.89 -4.80
C PRO A 51 -8.08 -11.36 -3.92
N MET A 52 -7.76 -10.06 -4.02
CA MET A 52 -6.69 -9.46 -3.24
C MET A 52 -7.05 -9.42 -1.74
N VAL A 53 -8.33 -9.20 -1.38
CA VAL A 53 -8.83 -9.27 0.02
C VAL A 53 -8.60 -10.66 0.56
N ALA A 54 -9.03 -11.68 -0.19
CA ALA A 54 -8.87 -13.07 0.23
C ALA A 54 -7.40 -13.39 0.51
N VAL A 55 -6.48 -12.95 -0.36
CA VAL A 55 -5.06 -13.19 -0.13
C VAL A 55 -4.55 -12.45 1.11
N THR A 56 -4.89 -11.17 1.24
CA THR A 56 -4.41 -10.36 2.38
C THR A 56 -4.84 -10.99 3.69
N VAL A 57 -6.09 -11.43 3.77
CA VAL A 57 -6.62 -12.18 4.92
C VAL A 57 -5.82 -13.46 5.16
N LEU A 58 -5.60 -14.27 4.12
CA LEU A 58 -4.81 -15.50 4.24
C LEU A 58 -3.38 -15.24 4.71
N GLN A 59 -2.74 -14.17 4.23
CA GLN A 59 -1.40 -13.77 4.62
C GLN A 59 -1.33 -13.36 6.10
N TYR A 60 -2.29 -12.56 6.58
CA TYR A 60 -2.36 -12.20 7.99
C TYR A 60 -2.71 -13.40 8.88
N LEU A 61 -3.56 -14.32 8.42
CA LEU A 61 -3.91 -15.54 9.17
C LEU A 61 -2.68 -16.41 9.45
N VAL A 62 -1.71 -16.50 8.53
CA VAL A 62 -0.45 -17.22 8.76
C VAL A 62 0.29 -16.65 9.98
N GLN A 63 0.33 -15.33 10.12
CA GLN A 63 0.96 -14.68 11.28
C GLN A 63 0.18 -14.97 12.57
N VAL A 64 -1.15 -14.85 12.55
CA VAL A 64 -2.00 -15.12 13.72
C VAL A 64 -1.84 -16.56 14.22
N VAL A 65 -1.93 -17.55 13.31
CA VAL A 65 -1.78 -18.97 13.67
C VAL A 65 -0.39 -19.24 14.24
N SER A 66 0.66 -18.66 13.65
CA SER A 66 2.03 -18.82 14.14
C SER A 66 2.19 -18.30 15.58
N VAL A 67 1.61 -17.14 15.89
CA VAL A 67 1.67 -16.55 17.24
C VAL A 67 0.90 -17.39 18.25
N ILE A 68 -0.28 -17.90 17.90
CA ILE A 68 -1.08 -18.79 18.76
C ILE A 68 -0.29 -20.07 19.09
N MET A 69 0.31 -20.70 18.08
CA MET A 69 1.11 -21.92 18.26
C MET A 69 2.32 -21.68 19.18
N VAL A 70 3.05 -20.58 18.98
CA VAL A 70 4.20 -20.23 19.82
C VAL A 70 3.77 -19.86 21.25
N GLY A 71 2.58 -19.26 21.42
CA GLY A 71 2.02 -18.93 22.73
C GLY A 71 1.93 -20.13 23.67
N HIS A 72 1.68 -21.34 23.14
CA HIS A 72 1.64 -22.57 23.93
C HIS A 72 3.02 -23.05 24.41
N LEU A 73 4.12 -22.54 23.85
CA LEU A 73 5.49 -22.89 24.24
C LEU A 73 6.02 -22.06 25.42
N GLY A 74 5.20 -21.15 25.95
CA GLY A 74 5.51 -20.32 27.11
C GLY A 74 5.83 -18.86 26.78
N GLN A 75 5.76 -18.03 27.82
CA GLN A 75 5.85 -16.57 27.71
C GLN A 75 7.18 -16.08 27.10
N LEU A 76 8.30 -16.73 27.43
CA LEU A 76 9.61 -16.39 26.88
C LEU A 76 9.65 -16.56 25.35
N SER A 77 9.09 -17.65 24.84
CA SER A 77 9.03 -17.93 23.40
C SER A 77 8.10 -16.95 22.68
N LEU A 78 6.94 -16.67 23.27
CA LEU A 78 5.96 -15.70 22.75
C LEU A 78 6.55 -14.29 22.64
N SER A 79 7.16 -13.77 23.72
CA SER A 79 7.77 -12.43 23.73
C SER A 79 8.92 -12.33 22.73
N SER A 80 9.76 -13.36 22.63
CA SER A 80 10.88 -13.40 21.67
C SER A 80 10.39 -13.36 20.23
N VAL A 81 9.36 -14.15 19.89
CA VAL A 81 8.77 -14.16 18.53
C VAL A 81 8.05 -12.85 18.21
N ALA A 82 7.35 -12.25 19.17
CA ALA A 82 6.68 -10.96 18.97
C ALA A 82 7.68 -9.84 18.69
N ILE A 83 8.79 -9.78 19.44
CA ILE A 83 9.87 -8.80 19.22
C ILE A 83 10.56 -9.07 17.87
N ALA A 84 10.92 -10.33 17.57
CA ALA A 84 11.54 -10.69 16.32
C ALA A 84 10.66 -10.30 15.12
N THR A 85 9.36 -10.63 15.17
CA THR A 85 8.38 -10.31 14.11
C THR A 85 8.24 -8.80 13.93
N SER A 86 8.18 -8.03 15.02
CA SER A 86 8.09 -6.57 14.95
C SER A 86 9.34 -5.98 14.30
N LEU A 87 10.53 -6.45 14.69
CA LEU A 87 11.80 -5.96 14.16
C LEU A 87 12.02 -6.38 12.70
N THR A 88 11.71 -7.61 12.31
CA THR A 88 11.80 -8.07 10.92
C THR A 88 10.78 -7.38 10.01
N ASN A 89 9.58 -7.07 10.52
CA ASN A 89 8.61 -6.26 9.79
C ASN A 89 9.17 -4.87 9.47
N ILE A 90 9.66 -4.14 10.48
CA ILE A 90 10.16 -2.77 10.32
C ILE A 90 11.42 -2.73 9.43
N THR A 91 12.38 -3.62 9.68
CA THR A 91 13.71 -3.55 9.04
C THR A 91 13.77 -4.22 7.68
N GLY A 92 12.90 -5.21 7.42
CA GLY A 92 12.93 -6.00 6.18
C GLY A 92 11.63 -5.94 5.39
N PHE A 93 10.55 -6.52 5.91
CA PHE A 93 9.32 -6.70 5.12
C PHE A 93 8.71 -5.38 4.66
N SER A 94 8.66 -4.35 5.51
CA SER A 94 8.15 -3.02 5.13
C SER A 94 9.00 -2.36 4.05
N LEU A 95 10.33 -2.49 4.11
CA LEU A 95 11.23 -1.95 3.09
C LEU A 95 11.05 -2.67 1.76
N LEU A 96 11.08 -4.01 1.77
CA LEU A 96 10.91 -4.83 0.57
C LEU A 96 9.53 -4.63 -0.07
N SER A 97 8.48 -4.55 0.74
CA SER A 97 7.12 -4.23 0.27
C SER A 97 7.03 -2.81 -0.30
N GLY A 98 7.67 -1.83 0.34
CA GLY A 98 7.74 -0.45 -0.16
C GLY A 98 8.45 -0.35 -1.51
N MET A 99 9.59 -1.04 -1.68
CA MET A 99 10.32 -1.11 -2.95
C MET A 99 9.52 -1.83 -4.04
N ALA A 100 8.86 -2.93 -3.70
CA ALA A 100 7.95 -3.64 -4.61
C ALA A 100 6.79 -2.75 -5.06
N GLY A 101 6.34 -1.80 -4.23
CA GLY A 101 5.32 -0.81 -4.61
C GLY A 101 5.69 0.05 -5.83
N GLY A 102 6.98 0.24 -6.12
CA GLY A 102 7.42 0.93 -7.34
C GLY A 102 7.03 0.18 -8.62
N LEU A 103 6.95 -1.16 -8.56
CA LEU A 103 6.49 -1.98 -9.68
C LEU A 103 5.03 -1.73 -10.01
N GLU A 104 4.16 -1.49 -9.03
CA GLU A 104 2.73 -1.24 -9.28
C GLU A 104 2.53 -0.06 -10.26
N THR A 105 3.39 0.96 -10.15
CA THR A 105 3.42 2.12 -11.06
C THR A 105 3.90 1.71 -12.45
N LEU A 106 5.11 1.15 -12.52
CA LEU A 106 5.81 0.88 -13.78
C LEU A 106 5.09 -0.21 -14.58
N CYS A 107 4.73 -1.30 -13.92
CA CYS A 107 4.00 -2.41 -14.51
C CYS A 107 2.59 -2.00 -14.94
N GLY A 108 1.86 -1.25 -14.11
CA GLY A 108 0.51 -0.82 -14.46
C GLY A 108 0.50 0.18 -15.62
N GLN A 109 1.40 1.17 -15.63
CA GLN A 109 1.51 2.10 -16.77
C GLN A 109 1.98 1.40 -18.05
N ALA A 110 2.89 0.41 -17.95
CA ALA A 110 3.30 -0.41 -19.09
C ALA A 110 2.15 -1.28 -19.61
N TYR A 111 1.35 -1.86 -18.71
CA TYR A 111 0.18 -2.66 -19.06
C TYR A 111 -0.89 -1.80 -19.75
N GLY A 112 -1.19 -0.62 -19.19
CA GLY A 112 -2.13 0.34 -19.78
C GLY A 112 -1.73 0.84 -21.16
N SER A 113 -0.43 1.05 -21.39
CA SER A 113 0.13 1.41 -22.69
C SER A 113 0.36 0.22 -23.64
N GLN A 114 -0.10 -0.98 -23.26
CA GLN A 114 0.03 -2.24 -24.02
C GLN A 114 1.50 -2.67 -24.30
N GLN A 115 2.46 -2.17 -23.52
CA GLN A 115 3.88 -2.52 -23.64
C GLN A 115 4.24 -3.72 -22.76
N TYR A 116 3.66 -4.88 -23.04
CA TYR A 116 3.81 -6.09 -22.23
C TYR A 116 5.26 -6.59 -22.10
N LYS A 117 6.13 -6.30 -23.07
CA LYS A 117 7.56 -6.64 -22.97
C LYS A 117 8.25 -5.90 -21.82
N LYS A 118 7.90 -4.63 -21.58
CA LYS A 118 8.47 -3.83 -20.48
C LYS A 118 8.00 -4.32 -19.12
N LEU A 119 6.80 -4.88 -19.02
CA LEU A 119 6.29 -5.50 -17.79
C LEU A 119 7.25 -6.58 -17.26
N GLY A 120 7.70 -7.48 -18.14
CA GLY A 120 8.67 -8.53 -17.79
C GLY A 120 10.02 -7.95 -17.38
N ILE A 121 10.54 -6.98 -18.16
CA ILE A 121 11.82 -6.32 -17.88
C ILE A 121 11.81 -5.64 -16.51
N TYR A 122 10.76 -4.86 -16.19
CA TYR A 122 10.63 -4.21 -14.90
C TYR A 122 10.57 -5.22 -13.75
N THR A 123 9.84 -6.32 -13.94
CA THR A 123 9.76 -7.35 -12.91
C THR A 123 11.11 -8.00 -12.66
N TYR A 124 11.86 -8.37 -13.70
CA TYR A 124 13.19 -8.96 -13.53
C TYR A 124 14.17 -7.99 -12.89
N SER A 125 14.15 -6.73 -13.31
CA SER A 125 14.96 -5.67 -12.69
C SER A 125 14.66 -5.57 -11.19
N ALA A 126 13.38 -5.57 -10.81
CA ALA A 126 13.01 -5.48 -9.41
C ALA A 126 13.34 -6.74 -8.60
N ILE A 127 13.21 -7.94 -9.16
CA ILE A 127 13.64 -9.18 -8.49
C ILE A 127 15.13 -9.09 -8.16
N ILE A 128 15.96 -8.67 -9.12
CA ILE A 128 17.41 -8.51 -8.92
C ILE A 128 17.67 -7.44 -7.84
N SER A 129 17.02 -6.28 -7.92
CA SER A 129 17.16 -5.21 -6.93
C SER A 129 16.74 -5.65 -5.52
N LEU A 130 15.64 -6.39 -5.38
CA LEU A 130 15.15 -6.88 -4.09
C LEU A 130 16.10 -7.93 -3.49
N ILE A 131 16.70 -8.81 -4.30
CA ILE A 131 17.72 -9.76 -3.84
C ILE A 131 18.95 -9.03 -3.29
N LEU A 132 19.40 -7.97 -3.97
CA LEU A 132 20.54 -7.17 -3.51
C LEU A 132 20.25 -6.50 -2.16
N VAL A 133 19.04 -5.95 -1.98
CA VAL A 133 18.62 -5.32 -0.71
C VAL A 133 18.35 -6.36 0.39
N CYS A 134 17.95 -7.58 0.03
CA CYS A 134 17.75 -8.67 0.99
C CYS A 134 19.07 -9.06 1.70
N THR A 135 20.21 -8.98 1.00
CA THR A 135 21.52 -9.35 1.57
C THR A 135 21.90 -8.57 2.83
N PRO A 136 21.91 -7.22 2.86
CA PRO A 136 22.18 -6.47 4.08
C PRO A 136 21.10 -6.65 5.16
N ILE A 137 19.83 -6.89 4.79
CA ILE A 137 18.75 -7.19 5.75
C ILE A 137 19.05 -8.50 6.48
N CYS A 138 19.45 -9.55 5.76
CA CYS A 138 19.82 -10.83 6.36
C CYS A 138 21.03 -10.68 7.32
N ILE A 139 22.02 -9.86 6.94
CA ILE A 139 23.16 -9.55 7.82
C ILE A 139 22.68 -8.86 9.11
N LEU A 140 21.80 -7.86 9.00
CA LEU A 140 21.21 -7.19 10.16
C LEU A 140 20.51 -8.21 11.09
N TRP A 141 19.75 -9.15 10.52
CA TRP A 141 19.00 -10.15 11.29
C TRP A 141 19.92 -11.18 11.98
N ILE A 142 21.09 -11.49 11.43
CA ILE A 142 22.10 -12.33 12.08
C ILE A 142 22.59 -11.71 13.39
N PHE A 143 22.64 -10.38 13.48
CA PHE A 143 23.13 -9.64 14.65
C PHE A 143 22.05 -9.25 15.66
N MET A 144 20.82 -9.78 15.56
CA MET A 144 19.73 -9.45 16.50
C MET A 144 20.09 -9.70 17.97
N ASP A 145 20.87 -10.74 18.26
CA ASP A 145 21.32 -11.06 19.61
C ASP A 145 22.24 -10.00 20.22
N LYS A 146 22.90 -9.18 19.38
CA LYS A 146 23.74 -8.06 19.81
C LYS A 146 22.99 -6.73 19.77
N LEU A 147 22.07 -6.55 18.82
CA LEU A 147 21.32 -5.30 18.65
C LEU A 147 20.25 -5.11 19.73
N LEU A 148 19.50 -6.16 20.07
CA LEU A 148 18.40 -6.05 21.04
C LEU A 148 18.89 -5.70 22.47
N PRO A 149 20.00 -6.27 22.98
CA PRO A 149 20.53 -5.86 24.28
C PRO A 149 20.99 -4.40 24.33
N LEU A 150 21.43 -3.81 23.21
CA LEU A 150 21.80 -2.38 23.15
C LEU A 150 20.60 -1.46 23.37
N VAL A 151 19.39 -1.92 23.04
CA VAL A 151 18.12 -1.20 23.27
C VAL A 151 17.56 -1.51 24.68
N GLY A 152 18.28 -2.30 25.49
CA GLY A 152 17.88 -2.66 26.85
C GLY A 152 16.98 -3.89 26.95
N GLN A 153 16.90 -4.73 25.91
CA GLN A 153 16.17 -6.01 25.99
C GLN A 153 16.97 -7.09 26.71
N ASP A 154 16.26 -8.04 27.30
CA ASP A 154 16.84 -9.20 27.95
C ASP A 154 17.67 -10.05 26.97
N THR A 155 18.81 -10.56 27.43
CA THR A 155 19.77 -11.30 26.59
C THR A 155 19.21 -12.66 26.14
N LEU A 156 18.38 -13.31 26.94
CA LEU A 156 17.75 -14.59 26.62
C LEU A 156 16.65 -14.40 25.57
N ILE A 157 15.84 -13.34 25.68
CA ILE A 157 14.87 -12.93 24.66
C ILE A 157 15.59 -12.62 23.34
N SER A 158 16.69 -11.88 23.41
CA SER A 158 17.49 -11.48 22.24
C SER A 158 18.07 -12.68 21.50
N TYR A 159 18.59 -13.66 22.22
CA TYR A 159 19.12 -14.90 21.64
C TYR A 159 18.03 -15.71 20.93
N LYS A 160 16.86 -15.90 21.57
CA LYS A 160 15.73 -16.62 20.96
C LYS A 160 15.14 -15.88 19.77
N ALA A 161 15.06 -14.55 19.82
CA ALA A 161 14.63 -13.71 18.71
C ALA A 161 15.55 -13.84 17.48
N ARG A 162 16.87 -13.92 17.70
CA ARG A 162 17.84 -14.23 16.64
C ARG A 162 17.58 -15.61 16.04
N GLN A 163 17.44 -16.66 16.86
CA GLN A 163 17.19 -18.01 16.37
C GLN A 163 15.93 -18.06 15.47
N TYR A 164 14.86 -17.40 15.89
CA TYR A 164 13.64 -17.29 15.10
C TYR A 164 13.85 -16.55 13.77
N SER A 165 14.58 -15.42 13.79
CA SER A 165 14.86 -14.62 12.59
C SER A 165 15.76 -15.37 11.60
N LEU A 166 16.71 -16.17 12.10
CA LEU A 166 17.55 -17.05 11.28
C LEU A 166 16.77 -18.23 10.72
N TRP A 167 15.78 -18.74 11.44
CA TRP A 167 14.92 -19.81 10.96
C TRP A 167 14.09 -19.39 9.74
N TYR A 168 13.67 -18.11 9.69
CA TYR A 168 13.10 -17.51 8.47
C TYR A 168 14.07 -17.63 7.27
N SER A 169 15.38 -17.44 7.50
CA SER A 169 16.42 -17.58 6.47
C SER A 169 16.74 -19.04 6.14
N SER A 170 16.76 -19.97 7.10
CA SER A 170 17.06 -21.40 6.85
C SER A 170 15.90 -22.13 6.17
N THR A 171 14.66 -21.69 6.37
CA THR A 171 13.51 -22.21 5.59
C THR A 171 13.65 -21.89 4.10
N CYS A 172 14.33 -20.79 3.75
CA CYS A 172 14.71 -20.48 2.36
C CYS A 172 15.83 -21.40 1.82
N GLU A 173 16.62 -22.04 2.68
CA GLU A 173 17.69 -22.95 2.28
C GLU A 173 17.14 -24.24 1.65
N LYS A 174 16.03 -24.76 2.19
CA LYS A 174 15.33 -25.94 1.65
C LYS A 174 14.49 -25.66 0.40
N THR A 175 14.19 -24.39 0.12
CA THR A 175 13.44 -23.95 -1.08
C THR A 175 14.34 -23.29 -2.12
N ARG A 176 15.67 -23.38 -1.96
CA ARG A 176 16.67 -22.82 -2.87
C ARG A 176 16.65 -23.55 -4.21
N SER A 177 15.84 -23.08 -5.14
CA SER A 177 15.99 -23.45 -6.56
C SER A 177 17.12 -22.61 -7.18
N PRO A 178 17.94 -23.18 -8.09
CA PRO A 178 18.79 -22.36 -8.95
C PRO A 178 17.88 -21.40 -9.73
N LEU A 179 18.37 -20.19 -10.04
CA LEU A 179 17.64 -19.18 -10.80
C LEU A 179 17.21 -19.76 -12.16
N SER A 180 16.01 -20.35 -12.22
CA SER A 180 15.44 -20.98 -13.41
C SER A 180 14.50 -20.01 -14.12
N LYS A 181 14.27 -20.22 -15.41
CA LYS A 181 13.22 -19.52 -16.17
C LYS A 181 11.83 -19.70 -15.52
N ASP A 182 11.65 -20.73 -14.69
CA ASP A 182 10.41 -21.01 -13.96
C ASP A 182 10.17 -20.06 -12.78
N ALA A 183 11.21 -19.40 -12.25
CA ALA A 183 11.04 -18.32 -11.26
C ALA A 183 10.20 -17.16 -11.83
N PHE A 184 10.18 -17.03 -13.15
CA PHE A 184 9.39 -16.02 -13.86
C PHE A 184 7.91 -16.41 -14.03
N LEU A 185 7.55 -17.69 -13.81
CA LEU A 185 6.16 -18.15 -13.79
C LEU A 185 5.42 -17.75 -12.49
N GLY A 186 6.14 -17.44 -11.41
CA GLY A 186 5.57 -16.98 -10.14
C GLY A 186 5.28 -15.48 -10.08
N VAL A 187 5.72 -14.72 -11.09
CA VAL A 187 5.52 -13.26 -11.19
C VAL A 187 4.03 -12.88 -11.23
N PRO A 188 3.17 -13.55 -12.02
CA PRO A 188 1.73 -13.30 -12.00
C PRO A 188 1.10 -13.60 -10.63
N GLN A 189 1.58 -14.64 -9.92
CA GLN A 189 1.15 -14.92 -8.55
C GLN A 189 1.59 -13.83 -7.57
N PHE A 190 2.81 -13.28 -7.68
CA PHE A 190 3.30 -12.22 -6.78
C PHE A 190 2.43 -10.94 -6.82
N PHE A 191 2.04 -10.49 -8.02
CA PHE A 191 1.13 -9.35 -8.17
C PHE A 191 -0.30 -9.62 -7.68
N ARG A 192 -0.68 -10.89 -7.53
CA ARG A 192 -2.02 -11.31 -7.09
C ARG A 192 -2.19 -11.28 -5.56
N LEU A 193 -1.14 -11.01 -4.78
CA LEU A 193 -1.13 -11.30 -3.34
C LEU A 193 -1.02 -10.08 -2.39
N GLY A 194 -0.85 -8.85 -2.88
CA GLY A 194 -0.78 -7.64 -2.03
C GLY A 194 -2.16 -7.01 -1.69
N VAL A 195 -2.18 -6.03 -0.78
CA VAL A 195 -3.40 -5.41 -0.21
C VAL A 195 -4.45 -4.93 -1.24
N PRO A 196 -5.78 -5.04 -0.96
CA PRO A 196 -6.82 -5.11 -2.00
C PRO A 196 -7.36 -3.77 -2.49
N SER A 197 -7.46 -2.77 -1.61
CA SER A 197 -8.05 -1.47 -1.94
C SER A 197 -7.00 -0.52 -2.51
N ALA A 198 -5.82 -0.41 -1.88
CA ALA A 198 -4.70 0.36 -2.39
C ALA A 198 -4.18 -0.15 -3.74
N ILE A 199 -4.03 -1.47 -3.91
CA ILE A 199 -3.52 -2.03 -5.18
C ILE A 199 -4.59 -1.96 -6.25
N MET A 200 -5.88 -2.16 -5.94
CA MET A 200 -6.93 -1.92 -6.92
C MET A 200 -6.86 -0.48 -7.45
N VAL A 201 -6.86 0.51 -6.54
CA VAL A 201 -6.81 1.92 -6.94
C VAL A 201 -5.51 2.23 -7.67
N CYS A 202 -4.37 1.77 -7.15
CA CYS A 202 -3.07 1.94 -7.80
C CYS A 202 -3.08 1.34 -9.22
N THR A 203 -3.54 0.10 -9.36
CA THR A 203 -3.57 -0.64 -10.64
C THR A 203 -4.52 0.00 -11.64
N ARG A 204 -5.72 0.40 -11.21
CA ARG A 204 -6.67 1.10 -12.09
C ARG A 204 -6.08 2.44 -12.51
N VAL A 205 -5.63 3.26 -11.57
CA VAL A 205 -5.04 4.58 -11.86
C VAL A 205 -3.80 4.45 -12.77
N SER A 206 -2.88 3.54 -12.49
CA SER A 206 -1.68 3.34 -13.31
C SER A 206 -2.01 2.82 -14.71
N ASN A 207 -2.95 1.88 -14.84
CA ASN A 207 -3.41 1.38 -16.14
C ASN A 207 -4.09 2.50 -16.97
N GLU A 208 -5.00 3.27 -16.38
CA GLU A 208 -5.70 4.34 -17.10
C GLU A 208 -4.74 5.48 -17.48
N LEU A 209 -3.78 5.83 -16.62
CA LEU A 209 -2.72 6.79 -16.95
C LEU A 209 -1.80 6.29 -18.07
N GLY A 210 -1.46 5.00 -18.06
CA GLY A 210 -0.68 4.34 -19.11
C GLY A 210 -1.42 4.29 -20.46
N ALA A 211 -2.74 4.04 -20.42
CA ALA A 211 -3.62 4.07 -21.59
C ALA A 211 -3.80 5.50 -22.13
N GLY A 212 -3.64 6.50 -21.27
CA GLY A 212 -3.74 7.91 -21.61
C GLY A 212 -5.12 8.51 -21.37
N ASN A 213 -5.91 7.91 -20.46
CA ASN A 213 -7.30 8.26 -20.17
C ASN A 213 -7.40 8.96 -18.80
N PRO A 214 -7.28 10.30 -18.74
CA PRO A 214 -7.24 11.03 -17.47
C PRO A 214 -8.58 11.01 -16.73
N GLU A 215 -9.71 11.01 -17.44
CA GLU A 215 -11.04 11.02 -16.83
C GLU A 215 -11.36 9.66 -16.18
N SER A 216 -11.02 8.55 -16.83
CA SER A 216 -11.16 7.20 -16.26
C SER A 216 -10.32 7.03 -14.99
N ALA A 217 -9.10 7.56 -14.97
CA ALA A 217 -8.25 7.57 -13.77
C ALA A 217 -8.91 8.34 -12.60
N ARG A 218 -9.59 9.47 -12.87
CA ARG A 218 -10.36 10.21 -11.85
C ARG A 218 -11.53 9.40 -11.30
N VAL A 219 -12.28 8.73 -12.18
CA VAL A 219 -13.42 7.88 -11.76
C VAL A 219 -12.91 6.74 -10.88
N ALA A 220 -11.79 6.10 -11.25
CA ALA A 220 -11.17 5.06 -10.43
C ALA A 220 -10.81 5.54 -9.01
N VAL A 221 -10.30 6.77 -8.86
CA VAL A 221 -10.07 7.36 -7.53
C VAL A 221 -11.37 7.59 -6.77
N LYS A 222 -12.40 8.15 -7.41
CA LYS A 222 -13.71 8.38 -6.77
C LYS A 222 -14.33 7.07 -6.27
N VAL A 223 -14.32 6.05 -7.11
CA VAL A 223 -14.78 4.70 -6.77
C VAL A 223 -13.97 4.13 -5.60
N GLY A 224 -12.63 4.20 -5.66
CA GLY A 224 -11.75 3.75 -4.58
C GLY A 224 -12.03 4.41 -3.23
N MET A 225 -12.20 5.74 -3.23
CA MET A 225 -12.54 6.51 -2.03
C MET A 225 -13.91 6.13 -1.46
N SER A 226 -14.92 5.91 -2.32
CA SER A 226 -16.25 5.47 -1.89
C SER A 226 -16.23 4.07 -1.26
N MET A 227 -15.45 3.15 -1.83
CA MET A 227 -15.29 1.79 -1.32
C MET A 227 -14.62 1.80 0.05
N ALA A 228 -13.52 2.55 0.20
CA ALA A 228 -12.82 2.67 1.48
C ALA A 228 -13.66 3.35 2.55
N PHE A 229 -14.45 4.37 2.20
CA PHE A 229 -15.37 4.98 3.15
C PHE A 229 -16.45 3.99 3.61
N THR A 230 -17.02 3.22 2.68
CA THR A 230 -18.04 2.22 3.00
C THR A 230 -17.47 1.11 3.89
N GLU A 231 -16.28 0.60 3.57
CA GLU A 231 -15.52 -0.34 4.42
C GLU A 231 -15.28 0.23 5.81
N ALA A 232 -14.74 1.45 5.90
CA ALA A 232 -14.41 2.10 7.16
C ALA A 232 -15.62 2.24 8.07
N VAL A 233 -16.78 2.65 7.52
CA VAL A 233 -18.03 2.77 8.26
C VAL A 233 -18.53 1.40 8.73
N MET A 234 -18.49 0.38 7.86
CA MET A 234 -18.91 -0.97 8.21
C MET A 234 -18.05 -1.56 9.33
N VAL A 235 -16.72 -1.52 9.19
CA VAL A 235 -15.78 -2.11 10.16
C VAL A 235 -15.80 -1.34 11.48
N SER A 236 -15.80 0.00 11.44
CA SER A 236 -15.86 0.83 12.64
C SER A 236 -17.19 0.68 13.36
N GLY A 237 -18.30 0.62 12.62
CA GLY A 237 -19.63 0.36 13.19
C GLY A 237 -19.67 -1.00 13.90
N ALA A 238 -19.23 -2.06 13.22
CA ALA A 238 -19.17 -3.40 13.80
C ALA A 238 -18.31 -3.43 15.07
N LEU A 239 -17.12 -2.82 15.05
CA LEU A 239 -16.23 -2.74 16.22
C LEU A 239 -16.86 -1.96 17.37
N PHE A 240 -17.51 -0.82 17.09
CA PHE A 240 -18.10 0.03 18.10
C PHE A 240 -19.25 -0.67 18.84
N PHE A 241 -20.15 -1.33 18.11
CA PHE A 241 -21.27 -2.06 18.72
C PHE A 241 -20.83 -3.34 19.44
N SER A 242 -19.78 -4.00 18.94
CA SER A 242 -19.23 -5.21 19.57
C SER A 242 -18.13 -4.93 20.61
N ARG A 243 -17.86 -3.67 20.95
CA ARG A 243 -16.69 -3.25 21.77
C ARG A 243 -16.55 -3.95 23.11
N HIS A 244 -17.66 -4.35 23.74
CA HIS A 244 -17.65 -5.05 25.02
C HIS A 244 -17.45 -6.57 24.89
N ILE A 245 -17.53 -7.10 23.66
CA ILE A 245 -17.37 -8.52 23.35
C ILE A 245 -15.98 -8.79 22.77
N VAL A 246 -15.48 -7.91 21.88
CA VAL A 246 -14.20 -8.09 21.16
C VAL A 246 -13.01 -8.32 22.09
N GLY A 247 -12.98 -7.67 23.26
CA GLY A 247 -11.92 -7.87 24.24
C GLY A 247 -11.78 -9.31 24.74
N TYR A 248 -12.88 -10.07 24.79
CA TYR A 248 -12.86 -11.49 25.19
C TYR A 248 -12.17 -12.39 24.17
N GLY A 249 -12.01 -11.94 22.92
CA GLY A 249 -11.19 -12.63 21.93
C GLY A 249 -9.69 -12.64 22.27
N TYR A 250 -9.25 -11.75 23.17
CA TYR A 250 -7.84 -11.58 23.54
C TYR A 250 -7.53 -11.91 25.00
N SER A 251 -8.46 -11.65 25.93
CA SER A 251 -8.24 -11.89 27.35
C SER A 251 -9.54 -12.22 28.09
N ASN A 252 -9.44 -13.13 29.06
CA ASN A 252 -10.52 -13.42 30.01
C ASN A 252 -10.56 -12.43 31.19
N GLU A 253 -9.55 -11.56 31.33
CA GLU A 253 -9.48 -10.56 32.39
C GLU A 253 -10.39 -9.37 32.09
N LYS A 254 -11.41 -9.16 32.93
CA LYS A 254 -12.37 -8.06 32.77
C LYS A 254 -11.72 -6.68 32.71
N ALA A 255 -10.61 -6.47 33.41
CA ALA A 255 -9.86 -5.21 33.37
C ALA A 255 -9.34 -4.91 31.95
N VAL A 256 -8.77 -5.92 31.27
CA VAL A 256 -8.28 -5.81 29.89
C VAL A 256 -9.44 -5.61 28.92
N VAL A 257 -10.52 -6.39 29.06
CA VAL A 257 -11.71 -6.26 28.20
C VAL A 257 -12.32 -4.86 28.32
N ASN A 258 -12.47 -4.33 29.53
CA ASN A 258 -13.01 -3.00 29.75
C ASN A 258 -12.08 -1.92 29.21
N HIS A 259 -10.76 -2.11 29.33
CA HIS A 259 -9.79 -1.21 28.72
C HIS A 259 -9.94 -1.16 27.20
N VAL A 260 -10.01 -2.31 26.52
CA VAL A 260 -10.25 -2.40 25.07
C VAL A 260 -11.56 -1.71 24.69
N ALA A 261 -12.63 -1.92 25.45
CA ALA A 261 -13.93 -1.28 25.20
C ALA A 261 -13.85 0.26 25.28
N THR A 262 -13.09 0.80 26.23
CA THR A 262 -12.85 2.26 26.33
C THR A 262 -11.97 2.81 25.21
N MET A 263 -11.13 1.97 24.60
CA MET A 263 -10.26 2.34 23.47
C MET A 263 -10.95 2.19 22.11
N ALA A 264 -12.04 1.43 22.03
CA ALA A 264 -12.76 1.17 20.78
C ALA A 264 -13.14 2.44 19.99
N PRO A 265 -13.62 3.55 20.60
CA PRO A 265 -13.89 4.78 19.85
C PRO A 265 -12.64 5.38 19.17
N LEU A 266 -11.50 5.35 19.87
CA LEU A 266 -10.22 5.82 19.32
C LEU A 266 -9.73 4.91 18.18
N LEU A 267 -9.94 3.59 18.33
CA LEU A 267 -9.67 2.61 17.26
C LEU A 267 -10.55 2.86 16.04
N CYS A 268 -11.83 3.16 16.22
CA CYS A 268 -12.74 3.48 15.11
C CYS A 268 -12.27 4.70 14.32
N ILE A 269 -11.83 5.76 15.01
CA ILE A 269 -11.25 6.94 14.33
C ILE A 269 -9.99 6.54 13.54
N SER A 270 -9.11 5.74 14.14
CA SER A 270 -7.89 5.26 13.50
C SER A 270 -8.20 4.45 12.23
N LEU A 271 -9.19 3.55 12.30
CA LEU A 271 -9.61 2.72 11.18
C LEU A 271 -10.14 3.56 10.01
N VAL A 272 -10.93 4.61 10.30
CA VAL A 272 -11.45 5.50 9.25
C VAL A 272 -10.31 6.24 8.54
N THR A 273 -9.37 6.80 9.30
CA THR A 273 -8.23 7.52 8.72
C THR A 273 -7.32 6.59 7.93
N ASP A 274 -7.07 5.39 8.45
CA ASP A 274 -6.21 4.39 7.80
C ASP A 274 -6.83 3.90 6.48
N SER A 275 -8.13 3.60 6.43
CA SER A 275 -8.81 3.20 5.18
C SER A 275 -8.67 4.25 4.07
N ILE A 276 -8.82 5.54 4.43
CA ILE A 276 -8.67 6.64 3.47
C ILE A 276 -7.20 6.78 3.04
N GLN A 277 -6.27 6.74 4.00
CA GLN A 277 -4.83 6.86 3.74
C GLN A 277 -4.32 5.76 2.82
N VAL A 278 -4.79 4.52 3.00
CA VAL A 278 -4.44 3.37 2.16
C VAL A 278 -4.83 3.62 0.70
N VAL A 279 -6.03 4.15 0.44
CA VAL A 279 -6.46 4.51 -0.92
C VAL A 279 -5.61 5.65 -1.50
N LEU A 280 -5.38 6.72 -0.74
CA LEU A 280 -4.59 7.86 -1.20
C LEU A 280 -3.12 7.49 -1.49
N SER A 281 -2.55 6.60 -0.67
CA SER A 281 -1.24 6.01 -0.93
C SER A 281 -1.24 5.19 -2.23
N GLY A 282 -2.32 4.43 -2.49
CA GLY A 282 -2.55 3.76 -3.76
C GLY A 282 -2.61 4.72 -4.96
N VAL A 283 -3.28 5.88 -4.82
CA VAL A 283 -3.28 6.94 -5.85
C VAL A 283 -1.87 7.51 -6.05
N ALA A 284 -1.12 7.73 -4.96
CA ALA A 284 0.24 8.24 -5.01
C ALA A 284 1.19 7.30 -5.78
N LYS A 285 1.06 6.00 -5.53
CA LYS A 285 1.76 4.95 -6.28
C LYS A 285 1.28 4.93 -7.74
N GLY A 286 -0.01 4.82 -8.01
CA GLY A 286 -0.52 4.70 -9.40
C GLY A 286 -0.09 5.82 -10.35
N CYS A 287 -0.03 7.05 -9.83
CA CYS A 287 0.45 8.23 -10.55
C CYS A 287 2.00 8.36 -10.61
N GLY A 288 2.73 7.64 -9.77
CA GLY A 288 4.20 7.64 -9.73
C GLY A 288 4.82 8.85 -9.03
N TRP A 289 4.18 9.33 -7.96
CA TRP A 289 4.64 10.45 -7.13
C TRP A 289 4.75 10.05 -5.65
N GLN A 290 5.04 8.76 -5.42
CA GLN A 290 5.31 8.19 -4.11
C GLN A 290 6.36 8.94 -3.28
N TYR A 291 7.29 9.67 -3.90
CA TYR A 291 8.25 10.52 -3.19
C TYR A 291 7.55 11.65 -2.41
N ILE A 292 6.50 12.26 -2.97
CA ILE A 292 5.69 13.27 -2.28
C ILE A 292 4.95 12.61 -1.11
N GLY A 293 4.37 11.43 -1.36
CA GLY A 293 3.73 10.64 -0.30
C GLY A 293 4.69 10.29 0.85
N ALA A 294 5.95 9.98 0.55
CA ALA A 294 6.98 9.71 1.56
C ALA A 294 7.32 10.95 2.39
N TYR A 295 7.49 12.13 1.77
CA TYR A 295 7.72 13.38 2.49
C TYR A 295 6.54 13.76 3.39
N VAL A 296 5.31 13.62 2.87
CA VAL A 296 4.09 13.86 3.65
C VAL A 296 4.01 12.89 4.84
N ASN A 297 4.32 11.61 4.64
CA ASN A 297 4.35 10.60 5.70
C ASN A 297 5.38 10.95 6.79
N LEU A 298 6.60 11.33 6.38
CA LEU A 298 7.67 11.72 7.30
C LEU A 298 7.27 12.95 8.11
N GLY A 299 6.75 13.99 7.46
CA GLY A 299 6.28 15.20 8.14
C GLY A 299 5.15 14.91 9.13
N ALA A 300 4.13 14.17 8.69
CA ALA A 300 2.96 13.90 9.50
C ALA A 300 3.27 13.06 10.75
N PHE A 301 4.03 11.97 10.62
CA PHE A 301 4.32 11.09 11.76
C PHE A 301 5.50 11.55 12.60
N TYR A 302 6.59 12.05 12.01
CA TYR A 302 7.81 12.37 12.77
C TYR A 302 7.86 13.81 13.26
N LEU A 303 7.33 14.77 12.49
CA LEU A 303 7.34 16.19 12.91
C LEU A 303 6.12 16.57 13.75
N ILE A 304 5.00 15.85 13.60
CA ILE A 304 3.75 16.20 14.29
C ILE A 304 3.28 15.06 15.20
N GLY A 305 3.02 13.87 14.64
CA GLY A 305 2.43 12.76 15.39
C GLY A 305 3.29 12.30 16.59
N LEU A 306 4.60 12.15 16.38
CA LEU A 306 5.54 11.71 17.42
C LEU A 306 5.68 12.75 18.55
N PRO A 307 5.96 14.04 18.29
CA PRO A 307 5.96 15.07 19.35
C PRO A 307 4.64 15.13 20.12
N VAL A 308 3.50 15.12 19.43
CA VAL A 308 2.18 15.13 20.07
C VAL A 308 1.99 13.89 20.94
N GLY A 309 2.38 12.71 20.44
CA GLY A 309 2.30 11.45 21.19
C GLY A 309 3.16 11.45 22.44
N ILE A 310 4.39 11.96 22.36
CA ILE A 310 5.31 12.08 23.51
C ILE A 310 4.75 13.06 24.54
N ILE A 311 4.27 14.24 24.10
CA ILE A 311 3.68 15.24 25.00
C ILE A 311 2.44 14.67 25.70
N LEU A 312 1.50 14.10 24.95
CA LEU A 312 0.27 13.55 25.54
C LEU A 312 0.55 12.32 26.42
N GLY A 313 1.49 11.47 26.02
CA GLY A 313 1.84 10.24 26.74
C GLY A 313 2.53 10.52 28.07
N PHE A 314 3.57 11.35 28.07
CA PHE A 314 4.44 11.58 29.22
C PHE A 314 4.08 12.84 30.02
N VAL A 315 3.80 13.97 29.36
CA VAL A 315 3.47 15.24 30.02
C VAL A 315 1.99 15.30 30.38
N GLY A 316 1.12 14.85 29.48
CA GLY A 316 -0.33 14.77 29.70
C GLY A 316 -0.76 13.59 30.58
N HIS A 317 0.16 12.74 31.02
CA HIS A 317 -0.09 11.54 31.83
C HIS A 317 -1.15 10.58 31.23
N LEU A 318 -1.36 10.61 29.91
CA LEU A 318 -2.29 9.70 29.22
C LEU A 318 -1.65 8.34 28.90
N ASN A 319 -0.36 8.15 29.23
CA ASN A 319 0.40 6.91 29.03
C ASN A 319 0.24 6.38 27.59
N GLY A 320 -0.05 5.09 27.41
CA GLY A 320 -0.25 4.46 26.11
C GLY A 320 -1.38 5.09 25.27
N ARG A 321 -2.39 5.69 25.92
CA ARG A 321 -3.48 6.40 25.20
C ARG A 321 -2.95 7.66 24.53
N GLY A 322 -2.05 8.38 25.19
CA GLY A 322 -1.39 9.57 24.64
C GLY A 322 -0.51 9.23 23.44
N LEU A 323 0.25 8.14 23.51
CA LEU A 323 1.05 7.65 22.39
C LEU A 323 0.17 7.27 21.18
N TRP A 324 -0.94 6.57 21.41
CA TRP A 324 -1.89 6.22 20.35
C TRP A 324 -2.54 7.46 19.72
N LEU A 325 -2.91 8.46 20.53
CA LEU A 325 -3.43 9.73 20.04
C LEU A 325 -2.42 10.44 19.12
N GLY A 326 -1.12 10.37 19.41
CA GLY A 326 -0.08 10.87 18.52
C GLY A 326 -0.11 10.21 17.14
N ILE A 327 -0.27 8.88 17.09
CA ILE A 327 -0.40 8.13 15.82
C ILE A 327 -1.65 8.60 15.05
N VAL A 328 -2.79 8.74 15.74
CA VAL A 328 -4.05 9.21 15.13
C VAL A 328 -3.89 10.62 14.57
N VAL A 329 -3.27 11.54 15.31
CA VAL A 329 -2.99 12.90 14.83
C VAL A 329 -2.10 12.88 13.59
N GLY A 330 -1.04 12.07 13.58
CA GLY A 330 -0.20 11.86 12.40
C GLY A 330 -0.99 11.36 11.19
N SER A 331 -1.83 10.32 11.39
CA SER A 331 -2.67 9.75 10.33
C SER A 331 -3.70 10.76 9.78
N ILE A 332 -4.31 11.58 10.64
CA ILE A 332 -5.22 12.67 10.23
C ILE A 332 -4.49 13.70 9.36
N VAL A 333 -3.33 14.19 9.82
CA VAL A 333 -2.53 15.19 9.08
C VAL A 333 -2.11 14.64 7.72
N GLN A 334 -1.61 13.40 7.69
CA GLN A 334 -1.24 12.75 6.43
C GLN A 334 -2.44 12.61 5.49
N THR A 335 -3.58 12.19 6.01
CA THR A 335 -4.83 12.02 5.23
C THR A 335 -5.26 13.35 4.61
N ILE A 336 -5.23 14.45 5.36
CA ILE A 336 -5.57 15.79 4.87
C ILE A 336 -4.60 16.20 3.75
N LEU A 337 -3.29 16.10 4.00
CA LEU A 337 -2.27 16.52 3.04
C LEU A 337 -2.35 15.71 1.74
N LEU A 338 -2.43 14.37 1.83
CA LEU A 338 -2.58 13.51 0.65
C LEU A 338 -3.91 13.75 -0.09
N SER A 339 -4.99 14.03 0.64
CA SER A 339 -6.29 14.35 0.03
C SER A 339 -6.23 15.65 -0.77
N LEU A 340 -5.65 16.71 -0.20
CA LEU A 340 -5.44 17.98 -0.90
C LEU A 340 -4.62 17.76 -2.17
N PHE A 341 -3.52 17.05 -2.04
CA PHE A 341 -2.68 16.68 -3.16
C PHE A 341 -3.46 15.90 -4.24
N ALA A 342 -4.25 14.90 -3.87
CA ALA A 342 -5.07 14.12 -4.82
C ALA A 342 -6.13 14.99 -5.53
N ILE A 343 -6.80 15.89 -4.80
CA ILE A 343 -7.81 16.81 -5.34
C ILE A 343 -7.19 17.78 -6.36
N PHE A 344 -6.02 18.35 -6.04
CA PHE A 344 -5.34 19.32 -6.91
C PHE A 344 -4.45 18.67 -7.98
N THR A 345 -4.49 17.33 -8.13
CA THR A 345 -3.69 16.65 -9.14
C THR A 345 -4.19 17.00 -10.54
N ASN A 346 -3.30 17.56 -11.36
CA ASN A 346 -3.56 17.74 -12.78
C ASN A 346 -3.39 16.39 -13.52
N TRP A 347 -4.52 15.76 -13.83
CA TRP A 347 -4.59 14.44 -14.45
C TRP A 347 -3.99 14.38 -15.86
N GLU A 348 -4.16 15.43 -16.67
CA GLU A 348 -3.55 15.53 -18.01
C GLU A 348 -2.01 15.55 -17.91
N LYS A 349 -1.47 16.29 -16.93
CA LYS A 349 -0.03 16.30 -16.64
C LYS A 349 0.47 14.93 -16.16
N GLN A 350 -0.32 14.20 -15.37
CA GLN A 350 0.05 12.85 -14.94
C GLN A 350 0.08 11.85 -16.09
N VAL A 351 -0.86 11.93 -17.04
CA VAL A 351 -0.84 11.14 -18.28
C VAL A 351 0.41 11.44 -19.09
N ALA A 352 0.76 12.72 -19.27
CA ALA A 352 1.98 13.10 -19.99
C ALA A 352 3.24 12.51 -19.36
N LYS A 353 3.35 12.60 -18.02
CA LYS A 353 4.46 11.98 -17.27
C LYS A 353 4.48 10.46 -17.38
N ALA A 354 3.32 9.80 -17.35
CA ALA A 354 3.25 8.35 -17.52
C ALA A 354 3.77 7.93 -18.90
N LYS A 355 3.37 8.65 -19.96
CA LYS A 355 3.89 8.41 -21.33
C LYS A 355 5.40 8.61 -21.42
N GLU A 356 5.92 9.68 -20.81
CA GLU A 356 7.36 9.94 -20.74
C GLU A 356 8.12 8.80 -20.04
N ARG A 357 7.67 8.38 -18.84
CA ARG A 357 8.28 7.26 -18.09
C ARG A 357 8.35 5.98 -18.89
N ILE A 358 7.30 5.65 -19.62
CA ILE A 358 7.26 4.45 -20.46
C ILE A 358 8.14 4.62 -21.70
N SER A 359 8.28 5.84 -22.24
CA SER A 359 9.10 6.09 -23.44
C SER A 359 10.62 6.04 -23.19
N MET A 360 11.09 6.35 -21.96
CA MET A 360 12.52 6.44 -21.59
C MET A 360 13.29 5.09 -21.53
N GLY A 361 12.85 4.07 -22.25
CA GLY A 361 13.51 2.77 -22.32
C GLY A 361 13.49 2.14 -23.72
N ASN A 362 13.33 2.98 -24.76
CA ASN A 362 13.43 2.59 -26.16
C ASN A 362 14.75 3.06 -26.76
#